data_AF-A0A9D5KFL1-F1
#
_entry.id   AF-A0A9D5KFL1-F1
#
_cell.length_a   1.000
_cell.length_b   1.000
_cell.length_c   1.000
_cell.angle_alpha   90.00
_cell.angle_beta   90.00
_cell.angle_gamma   90.00
#
_symmetry.space_group_name_H-M   'P 1'
#
loop_
_entity.id
_entity.type
_entity.pdbx_description
1 polymer ?
#
loop_
_entity_poly.entity_id
_entity_poly.type
_entity_poly.pdbx_seq_one_letter_code
_entity_poly.pdbx_strand_id
1 'polypeptide(L)'
;MRLSFPLFVFLGLLGGLPAPVFAILGVGAHAGIDFSADMPDASERIVFAGTRIGSSDGSLVLDSAARYVLTRGDWRRTRYNFGGKFYVDIVPVIDAIELSFNLGVWEYACALIYPVYGAGDSTLTTDTLAASFDNLDLQRRWDVGAVPYAKLHFDITVRKYVLRVPKETRLFNLYAGGGFNAIMKTPAVTEETVTDALAGQISESSYNIYSPVDMGEIGIDGATNAMKQVLGDVGEGLTERQGGMHLMAGAQFQVPVVPLSLYGDAKFMLPFGELDRSTGIEGVGFVCNAGLALSFAGPARSTQSGFE
;
A
#
# COMPACT_ATOMS: atom_id res chain seq x y z
N MET A 1 16.46 -8.87 31.67
CA MET A 1 16.79 -9.43 30.33
C MET A 1 17.83 -8.51 29.72
N ARG A 2 19.03 -9.02 29.43
CA ARG A 2 20.24 -8.23 29.15
C ARG A 2 20.21 -7.71 27.70
N LEU A 3 20.05 -6.39 27.54
CA LEU A 3 20.37 -5.67 26.31
C LEU A 3 21.88 -5.41 26.27
N SER A 4 22.63 -6.30 25.63
CA SER A 4 24.05 -6.07 25.37
C SER A 4 24.45 -6.88 24.14
N PHE A 5 24.00 -6.43 22.97
CA PHE A 5 24.51 -6.90 21.69
C PHE A 5 24.54 -5.86 20.54
N PRO A 6 23.74 -4.75 20.52
CA PRO A 6 23.84 -3.83 19.37
C PRO A 6 24.98 -2.80 19.50
N LEU A 7 25.59 -2.62 20.68
CA LEU A 7 26.60 -1.57 20.90
C LEU A 7 28.00 -1.95 20.34
N PHE A 8 28.34 -3.24 20.30
CA PHE A 8 29.66 -3.69 19.84
C PHE A 8 29.82 -3.69 18.32
N VAL A 9 28.72 -3.87 17.58
CA VAL A 9 28.72 -3.73 16.10
C VAL A 9 28.86 -2.25 15.70
N PHE A 10 28.30 -1.33 16.50
CA PHE A 10 28.36 0.11 16.24
C PHE A 10 29.76 0.71 16.46
N LEU A 11 30.51 0.21 17.45
CA LEU A 11 31.86 0.69 17.77
C LEU A 11 32.96 0.09 16.88
N GLY A 12 32.79 -1.13 16.38
CA GLY A 12 33.75 -1.76 15.45
C GLY A 12 33.82 -1.09 14.08
N LEU A 13 32.77 -0.38 13.67
CA LEU A 13 32.69 0.32 12.37
C LEU A 13 33.28 1.73 12.37
N LEU A 14 33.64 2.27 13.54
CA LEU A 14 34.21 3.63 13.70
C LEU A 14 35.75 3.67 13.62
N GLY A 15 36.43 2.52 13.48
CA GLY A 15 37.89 2.39 13.59
C GLY A 15 38.72 2.55 12.30
N GLY A 16 38.14 3.01 11.19
CA GLY A 16 38.85 3.16 9.92
C GLY A 16 39.42 4.57 9.71
N LEU A 17 40.74 4.67 9.54
CA LEU A 17 41.50 5.89 9.25
C LEU A 17 40.95 6.72 8.07
N PRO A 18 41.16 8.06 8.05
CA PRO A 18 40.62 8.96 7.04
C PRO A 18 41.47 8.89 5.76
N ALA A 19 41.12 7.97 4.85
CA ALA A 19 41.48 8.10 3.44
C ALA A 19 40.29 8.71 2.67
N PRO A 20 40.49 9.34 1.50
CA PRO A 20 39.39 9.74 0.62
C PRO A 20 38.74 8.46 0.08
N VAL A 21 37.73 8.04 0.83
CA VAL A 21 37.10 6.74 0.73
C VAL A 21 35.88 6.89 -0.18
N PHE A 22 35.98 6.41 -1.42
CA PHE A 22 34.81 6.26 -2.29
C PHE A 22 33.98 5.12 -1.71
N ALA A 23 32.78 5.43 -1.21
CA ALA A 23 31.82 4.42 -0.78
C ALA A 23 31.49 3.53 -1.99
N ILE A 24 31.59 2.22 -1.83
CA ILE A 24 31.20 1.25 -2.88
C ILE A 24 29.79 0.75 -2.60
N LEU A 25 29.42 0.66 -1.32
CA LEU A 25 28.16 0.10 -0.86
C LEU A 25 27.54 1.02 0.20
N GLY A 26 26.22 1.15 0.20
CA GLY A 26 25.52 1.80 1.29
C GLY A 26 24.18 1.16 1.62
N VAL A 27 23.77 1.31 2.88
CA VAL A 27 22.48 0.82 3.40
C VAL A 27 21.82 1.97 4.12
N GLY A 28 20.55 2.23 3.83
CA GLY A 28 19.78 3.27 4.48
C GLY A 28 18.38 2.84 4.85
N ALA A 29 17.81 3.58 5.79
CA ALA A 29 16.41 3.53 6.17
C ALA A 29 15.79 4.92 5.98
N HIS A 30 14.53 4.97 5.60
CA HIS A 30 13.77 6.21 5.47
C HIS A 30 12.36 6.06 6.01
N ALA A 31 11.80 7.22 6.38
CA ALA A 31 10.37 7.42 6.50
C ALA A 31 9.94 8.39 5.38
N GLY A 32 8.69 8.30 4.96
CA GLY A 32 8.22 9.11 3.85
C GLY A 32 6.75 9.48 3.92
N ILE A 33 6.26 10.00 2.82
CA ILE A 33 4.85 10.25 2.56
C ILE A 33 4.59 9.86 1.11
N ASP A 34 3.60 8.98 0.89
CA ASP A 34 3.22 8.47 -0.42
C ASP A 34 1.88 9.09 -0.82
N PHE A 35 1.91 9.87 -1.89
CA PHE A 35 0.79 10.56 -2.52
C PHE A 35 0.39 9.89 -3.85
N SER A 36 0.94 8.72 -4.15
CA SER A 36 0.70 8.05 -5.44
C SER A 36 -0.51 7.14 -5.43
N ALA A 37 -1.10 6.80 -4.28
CA ALA A 37 -2.35 6.06 -4.23
C ALA A 37 -3.50 6.96 -3.75
N ASP A 38 -4.57 6.99 -4.55
CA ASP A 38 -5.81 7.71 -4.28
C ASP A 38 -6.99 6.86 -4.73
N MET A 39 -8.04 6.80 -3.90
CA MET A 39 -9.27 6.06 -4.21
C MET A 39 -10.44 7.03 -4.23
N PRO A 40 -11.18 7.14 -5.35
CA PRO A 40 -12.37 7.97 -5.39
C PRO A 40 -13.49 7.37 -4.54
N ASP A 41 -14.35 8.23 -4.01
CA ASP A 41 -15.60 7.80 -3.38
C ASP A 41 -16.47 7.08 -4.43
N ALA A 42 -17.04 5.94 -4.04
CA ALA A 42 -17.80 5.08 -4.94
C ALA A 42 -19.03 4.49 -4.24
N SER A 43 -20.09 4.28 -5.03
CA SER A 43 -21.31 3.58 -4.62
C SER A 43 -21.71 2.60 -5.72
N GLU A 44 -21.55 1.32 -5.44
CA GLU A 44 -21.74 0.21 -6.38
C GLU A 44 -22.97 -0.60 -5.99
N ARG A 45 -23.77 -0.99 -6.99
CA ARG A 45 -24.98 -1.78 -6.75
C ARG A 45 -24.67 -3.23 -6.99
N ILE A 46 -24.81 -4.05 -5.96
CA ILE A 46 -24.65 -5.50 -6.06
C ILE A 46 -25.90 -6.11 -6.68
N VAL A 47 -25.72 -6.82 -7.80
CA VAL A 47 -26.80 -7.50 -8.51
C VAL A 47 -26.55 -9.01 -8.50
N PHE A 48 -27.39 -9.78 -7.82
CA PHE A 48 -27.33 -11.23 -7.90
C PHE A 48 -28.05 -11.72 -9.16
N ALA A 49 -27.39 -12.61 -9.91
CA ALA A 49 -28.04 -13.32 -10.99
C ALA A 49 -29.12 -14.26 -10.42
N GLY A 50 -30.38 -14.04 -10.77
CA GLY A 50 -31.48 -14.95 -10.42
C GLY A 50 -32.33 -14.56 -9.20
N THR A 51 -32.09 -13.42 -8.54
CA THR A 51 -33.01 -12.94 -7.49
C THR A 51 -34.39 -12.70 -8.07
N ARG A 52 -35.37 -13.50 -7.63
CA ARG A 52 -36.78 -13.22 -7.88
C ARG A 52 -37.31 -12.44 -6.69
N ILE A 53 -37.35 -11.12 -6.82
CA ILE A 53 -38.09 -10.24 -5.90
C ILE A 53 -39.57 -10.41 -6.27
N GLY A 54 -40.20 -11.45 -5.74
CA GLY A 54 -41.59 -11.78 -6.03
C GLY A 54 -42.48 -11.37 -4.87
N SER A 55 -43.48 -10.52 -5.10
CA SER A 55 -44.56 -10.36 -4.13
C SER A 55 -45.37 -11.66 -4.01
N SER A 56 -46.10 -11.81 -2.91
CA SER A 56 -46.93 -12.96 -2.58
C SER A 56 -48.02 -13.31 -3.62
N ASP A 57 -48.25 -12.45 -4.61
CA ASP A 57 -49.19 -12.62 -5.73
C ASP A 57 -48.53 -13.00 -7.07
N GLY A 58 -47.19 -13.19 -7.11
CA GLY A 58 -46.45 -13.56 -8.31
C GLY A 58 -46.12 -12.40 -9.25
N SER A 59 -46.39 -11.14 -8.87
CA SER A 59 -45.91 -9.98 -9.62
C SER A 59 -44.45 -9.63 -9.24
N LEU A 60 -43.62 -9.36 -10.26
CA LEU A 60 -42.24 -8.90 -10.09
C LEU A 60 -42.28 -7.39 -9.83
N VAL A 61 -42.33 -6.98 -8.56
CA VAL A 61 -42.16 -5.58 -8.20
C VAL A 61 -40.67 -5.35 -7.93
N LEU A 62 -40.00 -4.69 -8.87
CA LEU A 62 -38.69 -4.09 -8.64
C LEU A 62 -38.86 -2.94 -7.65
N ASP A 63 -38.96 -3.24 -6.35
CA ASP A 63 -38.82 -2.20 -5.36
C ASP A 63 -37.38 -1.69 -5.40
N SER A 64 -37.22 -0.40 -5.67
CA SER A 64 -35.94 0.29 -5.59
C SER A 64 -35.26 0.16 -4.22
N ALA A 65 -36.00 -0.19 -3.16
CA ALA A 65 -35.49 -0.42 -1.81
C ALA A 65 -34.79 -1.78 -1.61
N ALA A 66 -35.02 -2.76 -2.48
CA ALA A 66 -34.51 -4.12 -2.32
C ALA A 66 -33.10 -4.29 -2.93
N ARG A 67 -32.13 -3.49 -2.48
CA ARG A 67 -30.81 -3.41 -3.11
C ARG A 67 -29.68 -3.49 -2.10
N TYR A 68 -28.70 -4.32 -2.41
CA TYR A 68 -27.40 -4.30 -1.77
C TYR A 68 -26.56 -3.22 -2.45
N VAL A 69 -25.99 -2.31 -1.66
CA VAL A 69 -25.13 -1.24 -2.16
C VAL A 69 -23.84 -1.23 -1.36
N LEU A 70 -22.73 -1.37 -2.05
CA LEU A 70 -21.40 -1.20 -1.49
C LEU A 70 -21.01 0.26 -1.62
N THR A 71 -20.63 0.89 -0.51
CA THR A 71 -20.10 2.26 -0.51
C THR A 71 -18.65 2.24 -0.02
N ARG A 72 -17.80 3.00 -0.71
CA ARG A 72 -16.42 3.27 -0.31
C ARG A 72 -16.18 4.77 -0.31
N GLY A 73 -15.36 5.24 0.61
CA GLY A 73 -14.90 6.63 0.61
C GLY A 73 -14.00 6.95 1.77
N ASP A 74 -13.82 8.25 2.03
CA ASP A 74 -12.99 8.73 3.16
C ASP A 74 -11.54 8.21 3.10
N TRP A 75 -10.97 8.13 1.89
CA TRP A 75 -9.59 7.66 1.68
C TRP A 75 -8.59 8.52 2.45
N ARG A 76 -7.81 7.88 3.34
CA ARG A 76 -6.87 8.56 4.23
C ARG A 76 -5.54 7.85 4.29
N ARG A 77 -4.48 8.64 4.29
CA ARG A 77 -3.11 8.18 4.55
C ARG A 77 -2.93 7.96 6.05
N THR A 78 -2.30 6.85 6.41
CA THR A 78 -1.89 6.61 7.80
C THR A 78 -0.49 7.19 8.05
N ARG A 79 0.00 7.07 9.29
CA ARG A 79 1.39 7.40 9.66
C ARG A 79 2.44 6.42 9.09
N TYR A 80 2.01 5.28 8.56
CA TYR A 80 2.92 4.23 8.13
C TYR A 80 3.39 4.48 6.70
N ASN A 81 4.60 4.99 6.60
CA ASN A 81 5.35 5.08 5.36
C ASN A 81 6.84 4.98 5.68
N PHE A 82 7.40 3.80 5.46
CA PHE A 82 8.81 3.54 5.77
C PHE A 82 9.40 2.58 4.76
N GLY A 83 10.72 2.64 4.66
CA GLY A 83 11.43 1.86 3.68
C GLY A 83 12.92 1.75 3.96
N GLY A 84 13.55 0.95 3.13
CA GLY A 84 14.98 0.73 3.15
C GLY A 84 15.55 0.92 1.76
N LYS A 85 16.84 1.24 1.69
CA LYS A 85 17.59 1.25 0.45
C LYS A 85 18.96 0.63 0.63
N PHE A 86 19.40 -0.05 -0.39
CA PHE A 86 20.76 -0.54 -0.57
C PHE A 86 21.26 0.05 -1.89
N TYR A 87 22.45 0.63 -1.90
CA TYR A 87 23.02 1.14 -3.15
C TYR A 87 24.46 0.72 -3.34
N VAL A 88 24.84 0.59 -4.61
CA VAL A 88 26.19 0.30 -5.06
C VAL A 88 26.63 1.44 -5.97
N ASP A 89 27.73 2.11 -5.64
CA ASP A 89 28.31 3.15 -6.49
C ASP A 89 29.19 2.49 -7.58
N ILE A 90 28.98 2.80 -8.87
CA ILE A 90 29.65 2.11 -10.01
C ILE A 90 30.27 3.10 -11.04
N VAL A 91 31.48 3.59 -10.79
CA VAL A 91 32.21 4.48 -11.73
C VAL A 91 32.73 3.67 -12.94
N PRO A 92 32.53 4.09 -14.21
CA PRO A 92 32.61 5.48 -14.69
C PRO A 92 31.39 6.13 -15.36
N VAL A 93 30.31 5.41 -15.69
CA VAL A 93 29.18 5.97 -16.49
C VAL A 93 27.91 6.21 -15.66
N ILE A 94 27.68 5.37 -14.65
CA ILE A 94 26.54 5.43 -13.73
C ILE A 94 27.09 5.85 -12.37
N ASP A 95 26.40 6.68 -11.59
CA ASP A 95 26.93 7.00 -10.26
C ASP A 95 26.52 5.95 -9.23
N ALA A 96 25.26 5.49 -9.26
CA ALA A 96 24.80 4.43 -8.36
C ALA A 96 23.67 3.58 -8.96
N ILE A 97 23.63 2.31 -8.57
CA ILE A 97 22.44 1.45 -8.66
C ILE A 97 21.87 1.31 -7.25
N GLU A 98 20.59 1.68 -7.07
CA GLU A 98 19.86 1.61 -5.80
C GLU A 98 18.75 0.56 -5.89
N LEU A 99 18.76 -0.38 -4.95
CA LEU A 99 17.64 -1.24 -4.63
C LEU A 99 16.92 -0.65 -3.42
N SER A 100 15.66 -0.26 -3.56
CA SER A 100 14.89 0.26 -2.42
C SER A 100 13.55 -0.42 -2.29
N PHE A 101 12.99 -0.39 -1.09
CA PHE A 101 11.60 -0.73 -0.87
C PHE A 101 10.93 0.34 -0.01
N ASN A 102 9.63 0.54 -0.19
CA ASN A 102 8.84 1.41 0.66
C ASN A 102 7.42 0.83 0.82
N LEU A 103 6.98 0.74 2.08
CA LEU A 103 5.64 0.34 2.49
C LEU A 103 4.85 1.58 2.90
N GLY A 104 3.78 1.88 2.17
CA GLY A 104 2.75 2.84 2.55
C GLY A 104 1.47 2.12 3.00
N VAL A 105 0.76 2.69 3.98
CA VAL A 105 -0.56 2.21 4.41
C VAL A 105 -1.57 3.36 4.40
N TRP A 106 -2.74 3.07 3.86
CA TRP A 106 -3.93 3.89 3.82
C TRP A 106 -5.07 3.17 4.51
N GLU A 107 -6.12 3.92 4.80
CA GLU A 107 -7.38 3.41 5.32
C GLU A 107 -8.54 4.09 4.59
N TYR A 108 -9.68 3.41 4.50
CA TYR A 108 -10.89 3.96 3.92
C TYR A 108 -12.14 3.43 4.61
N ALA A 109 -13.21 4.21 4.55
CA ALA A 109 -14.53 3.81 5.01
C ALA A 109 -15.18 2.88 3.98
N CYS A 110 -15.74 1.78 4.47
CA CYS A 110 -16.50 0.83 3.66
C CYS A 110 -17.83 0.56 4.36
N ALA A 111 -18.92 0.46 3.61
CA ALA A 111 -20.21 0.08 4.17
C ALA A 111 -21.01 -0.76 3.17
N LEU A 112 -21.76 -1.72 3.70
CA LEU A 112 -22.74 -2.49 2.95
C LEU A 112 -24.13 -2.04 3.39
N ILE A 113 -24.87 -1.42 2.48
CA ILE A 113 -26.30 -1.14 2.65
C ILE A 113 -27.03 -2.39 2.21
N TYR A 114 -27.89 -2.94 3.06
CA TYR A 114 -28.61 -4.19 2.81
C TYR A 114 -30.10 -4.06 3.16
N PRO A 115 -30.99 -4.79 2.46
CA PRO A 115 -32.41 -4.79 2.75
C PRO A 115 -32.71 -5.48 4.10
N VAL A 116 -33.75 -4.99 4.78
CA VAL A 116 -34.30 -5.57 6.01
C VAL A 116 -35.82 -5.63 5.89
N TYR A 117 -36.39 -6.82 6.08
CA TYR A 117 -37.84 -7.01 6.04
C TYR A 117 -38.44 -6.99 7.44
N GLY A 118 -39.33 -6.02 7.69
CA GLY A 118 -40.09 -5.92 8.92
C GLY A 118 -41.28 -6.88 8.91
N ALA A 119 -41.18 -8.01 9.62
CA ALA A 119 -42.27 -8.98 9.66
C ALA A 119 -43.55 -8.43 10.33
N GLY A 120 -43.43 -7.42 11.20
CA GLY A 120 -44.55 -6.84 11.94
C GLY A 120 -45.38 -5.82 11.14
N ASP A 121 -44.76 -5.13 10.19
CA ASP A 121 -45.38 -4.06 9.38
C ASP A 121 -45.37 -4.38 7.87
N SER A 122 -44.77 -5.52 7.48
CA SER A 122 -44.60 -5.96 6.09
C SER A 122 -43.90 -4.91 5.22
N THR A 123 -43.00 -4.13 5.81
CA THR A 123 -42.22 -3.11 5.08
C THR A 123 -40.82 -3.62 4.76
N LEU A 124 -40.30 -3.17 3.62
CA LEU A 124 -38.90 -3.36 3.26
C LEU A 124 -38.17 -2.04 3.52
N THR A 125 -37.18 -2.09 4.40
CA THR A 125 -36.29 -0.96 4.69
C THR A 125 -34.86 -1.35 4.37
N THR A 126 -33.93 -0.42 4.52
CA THR A 126 -32.50 -0.68 4.37
C THR A 126 -31.78 -0.36 5.66
N ASP A 127 -30.82 -1.19 6.02
CA ASP A 127 -29.87 -0.91 7.09
C ASP A 127 -28.44 -0.82 6.53
N THR A 128 -27.53 -0.22 7.30
CA THR A 128 -26.15 0.01 6.88
C THR A 128 -25.19 -0.67 7.84
N LEU A 129 -24.47 -1.67 7.32
CA LEU A 129 -23.36 -2.29 8.02
C LEU A 129 -22.07 -1.55 7.69
N ALA A 130 -21.55 -0.77 8.64
CA ALA A 130 -20.23 -0.18 8.53
C ALA A 130 -19.15 -1.27 8.63
N ALA A 131 -18.50 -1.57 7.50
CA ALA A 131 -17.49 -2.60 7.39
C ALA A 131 -16.13 -2.04 7.82
N SER A 132 -15.72 -2.43 9.03
CA SER A 132 -14.41 -2.09 9.59
C SER A 132 -13.91 -3.27 10.43
N PHE A 133 -12.60 -3.31 10.68
CA PHE A 133 -12.02 -4.33 11.54
C PHE A 133 -12.57 -4.21 12.97
N ASP A 134 -12.80 -2.98 13.43
CA ASP A 134 -13.37 -2.70 14.75
C ASP A 134 -14.82 -3.15 14.89
N ASN A 135 -15.66 -2.86 13.89
CA ASN A 135 -17.09 -3.17 13.95
C ASN A 135 -17.35 -4.67 13.79
N LEU A 136 -16.47 -5.38 13.10
CA LEU A 136 -16.60 -6.81 12.82
C LEU A 136 -15.76 -7.70 13.74
N ASP A 137 -15.15 -7.14 14.81
CA ASP A 137 -14.31 -7.88 15.77
C ASP A 137 -13.17 -8.67 15.08
N LEU A 138 -12.56 -8.06 14.06
CA LEU A 138 -11.41 -8.61 13.35
C LEU A 138 -10.12 -8.05 13.93
N GLN A 139 -9.05 -8.84 13.89
CA GLN A 139 -7.74 -8.38 14.34
C GLN A 139 -7.22 -7.26 13.44
N ARG A 140 -7.12 -6.04 13.99
CA ARG A 140 -6.54 -4.88 13.30
C ARG A 140 -5.20 -5.22 12.66
N ARG A 141 -4.99 -4.74 11.43
CA ARG A 141 -3.70 -4.80 10.72
C ARG A 141 -3.10 -3.39 10.69
N TRP A 142 -1.79 -3.29 10.94
CA TRP A 142 -1.06 -2.01 10.97
C TRP A 142 -1.69 -0.93 11.87
N ASP A 143 -2.33 -1.31 12.98
CA ASP A 143 -3.01 -0.38 13.91
C ASP A 143 -4.14 0.45 13.25
N VAL A 144 -4.70 -0.04 12.13
CA VAL A 144 -5.82 0.57 11.40
C VAL A 144 -7.13 -0.11 11.82
N GLY A 145 -8.13 0.70 12.20
CA GLY A 145 -9.46 0.22 12.59
C GLY A 145 -10.45 0.12 11.41
N ALA A 146 -10.30 0.99 10.41
CA ALA A 146 -11.07 0.95 9.16
C ALA A 146 -10.53 -0.11 8.19
N VAL A 147 -10.96 -0.11 6.93
CA VAL A 147 -10.45 -1.08 5.95
C VAL A 147 -9.04 -0.64 5.51
N PRO A 148 -7.99 -1.46 5.72
CA PRO A 148 -6.63 -1.08 5.36
C PRO A 148 -6.38 -1.29 3.88
N TYR A 149 -5.62 -0.39 3.27
CA TYR A 149 -4.98 -0.60 1.99
C TYR A 149 -3.48 -0.41 2.13
N ALA A 150 -2.67 -1.42 1.84
CA ALA A 150 -1.22 -1.34 1.91
C ALA A 150 -0.60 -1.47 0.52
N LYS A 151 0.46 -0.70 0.27
CA LYS A 151 1.25 -0.75 -0.96
C LYS A 151 2.72 -0.83 -0.61
N LEU A 152 3.37 -1.90 -1.05
CA LEU A 152 4.81 -2.12 -0.97
C LEU A 152 5.37 -2.03 -2.38
N HIS A 153 6.30 -1.11 -2.63
CA HIS A 153 7.01 -1.08 -3.90
C HIS A 153 8.48 -1.39 -3.71
N PHE A 154 9.04 -2.19 -4.61
CA PHE A 154 10.45 -2.50 -4.74
C PHE A 154 10.99 -1.83 -5.99
N ASP A 155 12.04 -1.04 -5.84
CA ASP A 155 12.60 -0.24 -6.92
C ASP A 155 14.01 -0.71 -7.26
N ILE A 156 14.31 -0.75 -8.54
CA ILE A 156 15.68 -0.78 -9.06
C ILE A 156 15.90 0.56 -9.76
N THR A 157 16.78 1.38 -9.21
CA THR A 157 17.00 2.76 -9.67
C THR A 157 18.42 2.97 -10.14
N VAL A 158 18.57 3.58 -11.31
CA VAL A 158 19.85 4.10 -11.80
C VAL A 158 19.89 5.58 -11.48
N ARG A 159 20.89 6.00 -10.71
CA ARG A 159 21.04 7.37 -10.22
C ARG A 159 22.33 8.00 -10.75
N LYS A 160 22.24 9.31 -11.02
CA LYS A 160 23.36 10.17 -11.40
C LYS A 160 23.40 11.41 -10.51
N TYR A 161 24.60 11.79 -10.06
CA TYR A 161 24.76 13.05 -9.35
C TYR A 161 24.81 14.21 -10.36
N VAL A 162 23.86 15.13 -10.21
CA VAL A 162 23.72 16.33 -11.04
C VAL A 162 24.67 17.41 -10.55
N LEU A 163 24.85 17.52 -9.23
CA LEU A 163 25.72 18.52 -8.60
C LEU A 163 26.36 17.95 -7.34
N ARG A 164 27.66 18.20 -7.15
CA ARG A 164 28.39 17.87 -5.92
C ARG A 164 29.13 19.09 -5.39
N VAL A 165 28.88 19.46 -4.13
CA VAL A 165 29.44 20.66 -3.48
C VAL A 165 29.91 20.36 -2.06
N PRO A 166 31.11 20.80 -1.66
CA PRO A 166 32.25 21.17 -2.51
C PRO A 166 32.68 20.02 -3.43
N LYS A 167 33.38 20.30 -4.54
CA LYS A 167 33.75 19.26 -5.51
C LYS A 167 34.70 18.21 -4.92
N GLU A 168 35.52 18.65 -3.98
CA GLU A 168 36.59 17.89 -3.33
C GLU A 168 36.03 16.96 -2.27
N THR A 169 35.17 17.48 -1.40
CA THR A 169 34.65 16.78 -0.22
C THR A 169 33.29 16.14 -0.44
N ARG A 170 32.55 16.54 -1.49
CA ARG A 170 31.26 15.98 -1.89
C ARG A 170 30.25 15.90 -0.73
N LEU A 171 30.28 16.92 0.12
CA LEU A 171 29.44 16.99 1.32
C LEU A 171 27.96 17.04 0.98
N PHE A 172 27.62 17.76 -0.09
CA PHE A 172 26.27 17.88 -0.59
C PHE A 172 26.19 17.38 -2.01
N ASN A 173 25.27 16.46 -2.26
CA ASN A 173 25.09 15.83 -3.55
C ASN A 173 23.64 15.91 -3.97
N LEU A 174 23.36 16.64 -5.07
CA LEU A 174 22.09 16.56 -5.77
C LEU A 174 22.16 15.44 -6.80
N TYR A 175 21.08 14.68 -6.91
CA TYR A 175 21.00 13.58 -7.83
C TYR A 175 19.62 13.49 -8.48
N ALA A 176 19.63 12.88 -9.66
CA ALA A 176 18.43 12.50 -10.39
C ALA A 176 18.61 11.09 -10.94
N GLY A 177 17.52 10.40 -11.19
CA GLY A 177 17.55 9.03 -11.66
C GLY A 177 16.21 8.56 -12.15
N GLY A 178 16.18 7.31 -12.58
CA GLY A 178 14.97 6.64 -12.99
C GLY A 178 15.15 5.13 -12.88
N GLY A 179 14.05 4.42 -12.82
CA GLY A 179 14.07 3.00 -12.55
C GLY A 179 12.78 2.29 -12.86
N PHE A 180 12.81 0.99 -12.61
CA PHE A 180 11.64 0.12 -12.64
C PHE A 180 11.22 -0.19 -11.22
N ASN A 181 9.92 -0.41 -11.04
CA ASN A 181 9.38 -0.83 -9.78
C ASN A 181 8.46 -2.06 -9.92
N ALA A 182 8.47 -2.87 -8.87
CA ALA A 182 7.53 -3.96 -8.65
C ALA A 182 6.67 -3.59 -7.44
N ILE A 183 5.38 -3.44 -7.66
CA ILE A 183 4.39 -3.00 -6.68
C ILE A 183 3.61 -4.23 -6.22
N MET A 184 3.56 -4.42 -4.91
CA MET A 184 2.67 -5.37 -4.25
C MET A 184 1.65 -4.57 -3.44
N LYS A 185 0.39 -4.97 -3.45
CA LYS A 185 -0.67 -4.25 -2.72
C LYS A 185 -1.73 -5.20 -2.17
N THR A 186 -2.47 -4.72 -1.19
CA THR A 186 -3.68 -5.39 -0.71
C THR A 186 -4.81 -5.25 -1.72
N PRO A 187 -5.67 -6.27 -1.86
CA PRO A 187 -6.88 -6.12 -2.66
C PRO A 187 -7.79 -5.08 -2.01
N ALA A 188 -8.51 -4.31 -2.82
CA ALA A 188 -9.56 -3.44 -2.32
C ALA A 188 -10.90 -4.18 -2.31
N VAL A 189 -11.84 -3.69 -1.50
CA VAL A 189 -13.18 -4.27 -1.41
C VAL A 189 -14.00 -3.86 -2.64
N THR A 190 -14.47 -4.81 -3.42
CA THR A 190 -15.23 -4.59 -4.67
C THR A 190 -16.65 -5.14 -4.59
N GLU A 191 -17.53 -4.68 -5.47
CA GLU A 191 -18.83 -5.33 -5.68
C GLU A 191 -18.70 -6.84 -5.88
N GLU A 192 -17.74 -7.29 -6.69
CA GLU A 192 -17.49 -8.70 -6.99
C GLU A 192 -17.13 -9.50 -5.73
N THR A 193 -16.16 -9.05 -4.93
CA THR A 193 -15.75 -9.73 -3.69
C THR A 193 -16.91 -9.87 -2.70
N VAL A 194 -17.75 -8.83 -2.58
CA VAL A 194 -18.93 -8.85 -1.70
C VAL A 194 -20.03 -9.74 -2.29
N THR A 195 -20.22 -9.73 -3.61
CA THR A 195 -21.20 -10.59 -4.29
C THR A 195 -20.87 -12.05 -4.09
N ASP A 196 -19.61 -12.44 -4.27
CA ASP A 196 -19.14 -13.82 -4.10
C ASP A 196 -19.29 -14.28 -2.65
N ALA A 197 -18.91 -13.43 -1.69
CA ALA A 197 -19.05 -13.72 -0.27
C ALA A 197 -20.52 -13.86 0.15
N LEU A 198 -21.41 -12.98 -0.37
CA LEU A 198 -22.84 -13.08 -0.14
C LEU A 198 -23.42 -14.32 -0.81
N ALA A 199 -23.08 -14.61 -2.08
CA ALA A 199 -23.56 -15.79 -2.80
C ALA A 199 -23.20 -17.10 -2.09
N GLY A 200 -22.04 -17.18 -1.42
CA GLY A 200 -21.69 -18.30 -0.56
C GLY A 200 -22.62 -18.50 0.66
N GLN A 201 -23.35 -17.47 1.06
CA GLN A 201 -24.37 -17.52 2.12
C GLN A 201 -25.78 -17.81 1.57
N ILE A 202 -26.02 -17.64 0.26
CA ILE A 202 -27.35 -17.80 -0.37
C ILE A 202 -27.42 -19.15 -1.09
N SER A 203 -28.42 -19.98 -0.77
CA SER A 203 -28.79 -21.10 -1.66
C SER A 203 -29.43 -20.54 -2.94
N GLU A 204 -28.71 -20.59 -4.07
CA GLU A 204 -29.11 -20.03 -5.38
C GLU A 204 -30.54 -20.40 -5.84
N SER A 205 -31.10 -21.49 -5.33
CA SER A 205 -32.39 -22.04 -5.80
C SER A 205 -33.65 -21.54 -5.08
N SER A 206 -33.55 -20.72 -4.02
CA SER A 206 -34.75 -20.42 -3.20
C SER A 206 -34.81 -19.07 -2.49
N TYR A 207 -33.89 -18.14 -2.71
CA TYR A 207 -33.89 -16.87 -1.96
C TYR A 207 -35.10 -15.99 -2.28
N ASN A 208 -35.97 -15.81 -1.28
CA ASN A 208 -37.09 -14.89 -1.30
C ASN A 208 -36.85 -13.77 -0.28
N ILE A 209 -36.60 -12.55 -0.78
CA ILE A 209 -36.40 -11.35 0.05
C ILE A 209 -37.61 -10.97 0.93
N TYR A 210 -38.78 -11.56 0.67
CA TYR A 210 -40.00 -11.39 1.47
C TYR A 210 -40.23 -12.56 2.46
N SER A 211 -39.38 -13.59 2.43
CA SER A 211 -39.37 -14.67 3.43
C SER A 211 -38.59 -14.19 4.66
N PRO A 212 -39.21 -14.08 5.85
CA PRO A 212 -38.48 -13.77 7.08
C PRO A 212 -37.39 -14.79 7.42
N VAL A 213 -37.49 -16.02 6.92
CA VAL A 213 -36.49 -17.08 7.11
C VAL A 213 -35.25 -16.79 6.26
N ASP A 214 -35.45 -16.54 4.97
CA ASP A 214 -34.35 -16.27 4.02
C ASP A 214 -33.71 -14.90 4.31
N MET A 215 -34.50 -13.92 4.74
CA MET A 215 -34.01 -12.63 5.25
C MET A 215 -33.35 -12.74 6.62
N GLY A 216 -33.68 -13.75 7.43
CA GLY A 216 -32.97 -14.06 8.66
C GLY A 216 -31.58 -14.64 8.37
N GLU A 217 -31.47 -15.48 7.33
CA GLU A 217 -30.21 -16.08 6.90
C GLU A 217 -29.26 -15.08 6.22
N ILE A 218 -29.78 -14.09 5.49
CA ILE A 218 -28.98 -13.11 4.70
C ILE A 218 -29.15 -11.66 5.22
N GLY A 219 -29.82 -11.50 6.35
CA GLY A 219 -29.98 -10.22 7.06
C GLY A 219 -28.67 -9.78 7.71
N ILE A 220 -28.75 -9.27 8.94
CA ILE A 220 -27.56 -8.73 9.62
C ILE A 220 -26.44 -9.76 9.76
N ASP A 221 -26.75 -11.03 10.05
CA ASP A 221 -25.75 -12.07 10.27
C ASP A 221 -25.07 -12.50 8.96
N GLY A 222 -25.84 -12.70 7.88
CA GLY A 222 -25.29 -13.02 6.56
C GLY A 222 -24.43 -11.89 5.99
N ALA A 223 -24.91 -10.64 6.07
CA ALA A 223 -24.14 -9.46 5.70
C ALA A 223 -22.85 -9.31 6.54
N THR A 224 -22.94 -9.55 7.86
CA THR A 224 -21.80 -9.54 8.77
C THR A 224 -20.78 -10.61 8.41
N ASN A 225 -21.23 -11.85 8.15
CA ASN A 225 -20.34 -12.96 7.81
C ASN A 225 -19.67 -12.77 6.44
N ALA A 226 -20.41 -12.28 5.44
CA ALA A 226 -19.86 -11.94 4.14
C ALA A 226 -18.78 -10.85 4.25
N MET A 227 -19.06 -9.77 4.98
CA MET A 227 -18.06 -8.71 5.19
C MET A 227 -16.87 -9.17 6.02
N LYS A 228 -17.04 -10.08 6.99
CA LYS A 228 -15.93 -10.70 7.72
C LYS A 228 -15.03 -11.52 6.79
N GLN A 229 -15.61 -12.28 5.87
CA GLN A 229 -14.87 -13.04 4.87
C GLN A 229 -14.06 -12.09 3.96
N VAL A 230 -14.72 -11.08 3.38
CA VAL A 230 -14.09 -10.09 2.50
C VAL A 230 -12.95 -9.34 3.20
N LEU A 231 -13.18 -8.86 4.43
CA LEU A 231 -12.12 -8.18 5.20
C LEU A 231 -11.03 -9.14 5.68
N GLY A 232 -11.35 -10.43 5.84
CA GLY A 232 -10.37 -11.49 6.08
C GLY A 232 -9.36 -11.60 4.93
N ASP A 233 -9.87 -11.61 3.69
CA ASP A 233 -9.06 -11.69 2.47
C ASP A 233 -8.19 -10.43 2.28
N VAL A 234 -8.75 -9.23 2.52
CA VAL A 234 -7.97 -7.98 2.58
C VAL A 234 -6.89 -8.06 3.66
N GLY A 235 -7.21 -8.70 4.79
CA GLY A 235 -6.33 -8.93 5.92
C GLY A 235 -5.20 -9.94 5.68
N GLU A 236 -5.20 -10.68 4.57
CA GLU A 236 -4.10 -11.56 4.14
C GLU A 236 -2.89 -10.77 3.63
N GLY A 237 -3.10 -9.51 3.24
CA GLY A 237 -2.03 -8.55 2.97
C GLY A 237 -1.71 -8.36 1.50
N LEU A 238 -0.42 -8.27 1.16
CA LEU A 238 0.09 -7.80 -0.13
C LEU A 238 0.03 -8.90 -1.22
N THR A 239 -1.17 -9.24 -1.69
CA THR A 239 -1.39 -10.35 -2.63
C THR A 239 -1.34 -9.94 -4.10
N GLU A 240 -1.77 -8.71 -4.44
CA GLU A 240 -1.81 -8.24 -5.82
C GLU A 240 -0.45 -7.69 -6.26
N ARG A 241 -0.08 -7.93 -7.52
CA ARG A 241 1.24 -7.57 -8.07
C ARG A 241 1.12 -6.77 -9.36
N GLN A 242 1.95 -5.76 -9.51
CA GLN A 242 2.01 -4.91 -10.69
C GLN A 242 3.42 -4.39 -10.94
N GLY A 243 3.76 -4.11 -12.19
CA GLY A 243 5.00 -3.45 -12.57
C GLY A 243 4.78 -1.96 -12.86
N GLY A 244 5.85 -1.18 -12.78
CA GLY A 244 5.85 0.21 -13.19
C GLY A 244 7.26 0.76 -13.36
N MET A 245 7.32 2.07 -13.49
CA MET A 245 8.56 2.83 -13.52
C MET A 245 8.46 4.04 -12.61
N HIS A 246 9.60 4.67 -12.34
CA HIS A 246 9.64 5.92 -11.59
C HIS A 246 10.78 6.80 -12.06
N LEU A 247 10.58 8.10 -11.84
CA LEU A 247 11.63 9.11 -11.92
C LEU A 247 11.95 9.56 -10.51
N MET A 248 13.22 9.79 -10.19
CA MET A 248 13.61 10.27 -8.87
C MET A 248 14.48 11.52 -8.96
N ALA A 249 14.35 12.38 -7.97
CA ALA A 249 15.29 13.46 -7.70
C ALA A 249 15.47 13.59 -6.19
N GLY A 250 16.67 13.95 -5.76
CA GLY A 250 16.94 14.10 -4.34
C GLY A 250 18.26 14.78 -4.03
N ALA A 251 18.48 14.92 -2.73
CA ALA A 251 19.68 15.47 -2.14
C ALA A 251 20.22 14.53 -1.08
N GLN A 252 21.54 14.51 -0.93
CA GLN A 252 22.25 13.77 0.10
C GLN A 252 23.30 14.67 0.73
N PHE A 253 23.30 14.73 2.05
CA PHE A 253 24.32 15.37 2.86
C PHE A 253 25.20 14.29 3.52
N GLN A 254 26.45 14.20 3.08
CA GLN A 254 27.47 13.32 3.66
C GLN A 254 28.07 14.00 4.88
N VAL A 255 28.02 13.34 6.04
CA VAL A 255 28.69 13.83 7.24
C VAL A 255 30.21 13.65 7.03
N PRO A 256 31.03 14.70 7.22
CA PRO A 256 32.48 14.57 7.11
C PRO A 256 33.01 13.50 8.09
N VAL A 257 33.97 12.68 7.65
CA VAL A 257 34.69 11.68 8.46
C VAL A 257 33.84 10.50 8.94
N VAL A 258 32.53 10.66 9.08
CA VAL A 258 31.60 9.62 9.51
C VAL A 258 30.99 8.95 8.27
N PRO A 259 30.90 7.61 8.23
CA PRO A 259 30.25 6.88 7.14
C PRO A 259 28.71 7.01 7.22
N LEU A 260 28.19 8.21 7.49
CA LEU A 260 26.78 8.52 7.65
C LEU A 260 26.40 9.63 6.67
N SER A 261 25.23 9.48 6.06
CA SER A 261 24.64 10.50 5.21
C SER A 261 23.16 10.67 5.53
N LEU A 262 22.70 11.91 5.43
CA LEU A 262 21.28 12.27 5.46
C LEU A 262 20.82 12.40 4.01
N TYR A 263 19.63 11.94 3.68
CA TYR A 263 19.09 12.15 2.34
C TYR A 263 17.61 12.49 2.37
N GLY A 264 17.18 13.20 1.33
CA GLY A 264 15.78 13.38 0.99
C GLY A 264 15.61 13.16 -0.51
N ASP A 265 14.63 12.34 -0.90
CA ASP A 265 14.28 12.10 -2.30
C ASP A 265 12.79 12.17 -2.53
N ALA A 266 12.42 12.57 -3.74
CA ALA A 266 11.07 12.46 -4.26
C ALA A 266 11.11 11.53 -5.47
N LYS A 267 10.19 10.56 -5.50
CA LYS A 267 9.96 9.64 -6.61
C LYS A 267 8.62 9.96 -7.22
N PHE A 268 8.57 10.16 -8.53
CA PHE A 268 7.34 10.22 -9.29
C PHE A 268 7.06 8.83 -9.85
N MET A 269 6.01 8.18 -9.34
CA MET A 269 5.62 6.81 -9.65
C MET A 269 4.73 6.78 -10.89
N LEU A 270 4.99 5.82 -11.76
CA LEU A 270 4.29 5.57 -13.03
C LEU A 270 4.01 4.06 -13.16
N PRO A 271 2.95 3.54 -12.52
CA PRO A 271 2.54 2.16 -12.67
C PRO A 271 2.13 1.85 -14.12
N PHE A 272 2.26 0.60 -14.53
CA PHE A 272 1.75 0.13 -15.82
C PHE A 272 0.25 -0.15 -15.68
N GLY A 273 -0.55 0.92 -15.80
CA GLY A 273 -2.00 0.92 -15.59
C GLY A 273 -2.40 1.44 -14.21
N GLU A 274 -3.71 1.45 -13.94
CA GLU A 274 -4.26 1.71 -12.61
C GLU A 274 -3.75 0.68 -11.60
N LEU A 275 -3.66 1.05 -10.32
CA LEU A 275 -3.34 0.08 -9.30
C LEU A 275 -4.45 -0.94 -9.24
N ASP A 276 -5.68 -0.51 -9.05
CA ASP A 276 -6.82 -1.40 -9.07
C ASP A 276 -7.90 -0.83 -9.99
N ARG A 277 -8.16 -1.54 -11.09
CA ARG A 277 -9.14 -1.14 -12.10
C ARG A 277 -10.58 -1.28 -11.62
N SER A 278 -10.82 -2.20 -10.69
CA SER A 278 -12.16 -2.47 -10.18
C SER A 278 -12.63 -1.38 -9.22
N THR A 279 -11.69 -0.78 -8.47
CA THR A 279 -11.97 0.29 -7.51
C THR A 279 -11.54 1.68 -7.99
N GLY A 280 -10.87 1.77 -9.14
CA GLY A 280 -10.37 3.02 -9.71
C GLY A 280 -9.20 3.61 -8.93
N ILE A 281 -8.45 2.79 -8.18
CA ILE A 281 -7.29 3.27 -7.42
C ILE A 281 -6.18 3.64 -8.40
N GLU A 282 -5.86 4.93 -8.46
CA GLU A 282 -4.74 5.42 -9.24
C GLU A 282 -3.41 5.12 -8.54
N GLY A 283 -2.33 5.04 -9.32
CA GLY A 283 -0.97 4.82 -8.79
C GLY A 283 0.06 5.86 -9.21
N VAL A 284 -0.38 6.91 -9.92
CA VAL A 284 0.49 7.97 -10.41
C VAL A 284 0.61 9.05 -9.35
N GLY A 285 1.83 9.35 -8.91
CA GLY A 285 2.04 10.45 -7.96
C GLY A 285 3.40 10.42 -7.28
N PHE A 286 3.55 11.24 -6.25
CA PHE A 286 4.83 11.44 -5.59
C PHE A 286 4.99 10.58 -4.34
N VAL A 287 6.17 10.02 -4.15
CA VAL A 287 6.63 9.44 -2.89
C VAL A 287 7.82 10.26 -2.41
N CYS A 288 7.66 10.94 -1.29
CA CYS A 288 8.69 11.78 -0.70
C CYS A 288 9.30 11.05 0.50
N ASN A 289 10.61 10.80 0.48
CA ASN A 289 11.34 10.08 1.50
C ASN A 289 12.40 10.97 2.14
N ALA A 290 12.61 10.80 3.44
CA ALA A 290 13.76 11.35 4.16
C ALA A 290 14.36 10.26 5.04
N GLY A 291 15.69 10.18 5.06
CA GLY A 291 16.35 9.07 5.72
C GLY A 291 17.82 9.25 6.02
N LEU A 292 18.38 8.18 6.56
CA LEU A 292 19.78 8.03 6.93
C LEU A 292 20.37 6.89 6.13
N ALA A 293 21.58 7.04 5.62
CA ALA A 293 22.31 5.98 4.94
C ALA A 293 23.74 5.87 5.46
N LEU A 294 24.15 4.65 5.77
CA LEU A 294 25.52 4.28 6.06
C LEU A 294 26.26 3.98 4.76
N SER A 295 27.44 4.54 4.61
CA SER A 295 28.30 4.36 3.44
C SER A 295 29.55 3.58 3.81
N PHE A 296 29.72 2.39 3.24
CA PHE A 296 30.89 1.55 3.43
C PHE A 296 31.75 1.59 2.18
N ALA A 297 33.05 1.57 2.38
CA ALA A 297 33.97 1.42 1.28
C ALA A 297 34.81 0.17 1.37
N GLY A 298 35.21 -0.28 0.19
CA GLY A 298 36.31 -1.20 0.07
C GLY A 298 37.65 -0.49 0.31
N PRO A 299 38.71 -1.25 0.64
CA PRO A 299 40.06 -0.70 0.67
C PRO A 299 40.37 -0.03 -0.67
N ALA A 300 40.90 1.21 -0.60
CA ALA A 300 41.31 1.95 -1.77
C ALA A 300 42.26 1.09 -2.62
N ARG A 301 41.85 0.70 -3.83
CA ARG A 301 42.84 0.32 -4.83
C ARG A 301 43.63 1.58 -5.13
N SER A 302 44.94 1.53 -4.89
CA SER A 302 45.84 2.57 -5.37
C SER A 302 45.58 2.75 -6.86
N THR A 303 45.10 3.93 -7.25
CA THR A 303 45.20 4.37 -8.63
C THR A 303 46.68 4.46 -8.92
N GLN A 304 47.28 3.38 -9.42
CA GLN A 304 48.52 3.50 -10.16
C GLN A 304 48.21 4.45 -11.33
N SER A 305 48.91 5.57 -11.33
CA SER A 305 49.04 6.47 -12.46
C SER A 305 49.27 5.66 -13.73
N GLY A 306 48.34 5.70 -14.66
CA GLY A 306 48.45 5.04 -15.94
C GLY A 306 47.41 5.61 -16.88
N PHE A 307 47.84 6.67 -17.58
CA PHE A 307 47.58 7.03 -18.98
C PHE A 307 47.69 8.56 -19.11
N GLU A 308 48.95 9.00 -19.26
CA GLU A 308 49.28 10.08 -20.21
C GLU A 308 48.91 9.64 -21.63
#